data_AF-A0A1H6LAU9-F1
#
_entry.id   AF-A0A1H6LAU9-F1
#
_cell.length_a   1.000
_cell.length_b   1.000
_cell.length_c   1.000
_cell.angle_alpha   90.00
_cell.angle_beta   90.00
_cell.angle_gamma   90.00
#
_symmetry.space_group_name_H-M   'P 1'
#
loop_
_entity.id
_entity.type
_entity.pdbx_description
1 polymer ?
#
loop_
_entity_poly.entity_id
_entity_poly.type
_entity_poly.pdbx_seq_one_letter_code
_entity_poly.pdbx_strand_id
1 'polypeptide(L)'
;MPRGPYAFRVGVGLAVVAAVWLATLSVFDLRRRRLPNWLTLPGATVILAVAASLGHGLPALSGAAVLFVIYLAVHLLAPAALGAGDVKLALGVGALTGTFGLDVLVLAALGAALCSGVWAGVVTLRQADDTVPHGVSMCVSAAAAVALAMG
;
A
#
# COMPACT_ATOMS: atom_id res chain seq x y z
N MET A 1 19.50 -18.46 -0.20
CA MET A 1 18.72 -19.71 -0.15
C MET A 1 17.80 -19.75 -1.36
N PRO A 2 17.83 -20.83 -2.18
CA PRO A 2 16.96 -20.94 -3.34
C PRO A 2 15.50 -21.13 -2.88
N ARG A 3 14.61 -20.25 -3.35
CA ARG A 3 13.17 -20.29 -3.04
C ARG A 3 12.56 -21.48 -3.78
N GLY A 4 12.08 -22.50 -3.06
CA GLY A 4 11.46 -23.67 -3.68
C GLY A 4 10.21 -23.30 -4.52
N PRO A 5 9.81 -24.14 -5.48
CA PRO A 5 8.69 -23.87 -6.40
C PRO A 5 7.36 -23.60 -5.67
N TYR A 6 7.20 -24.13 -4.45
CA TYR A 6 6.05 -23.91 -3.57
C TYR A 6 6.01 -22.46 -3.05
N ALA A 7 7.14 -21.92 -2.62
CA ALA A 7 7.26 -20.53 -2.14
C ALA A 7 6.98 -19.51 -3.26
N PHE A 8 7.37 -19.85 -4.49
CA PHE A 8 7.09 -19.03 -5.68
C PHE A 8 5.60 -18.97 -6.01
N ARG A 9 4.91 -20.12 -6.10
CA ARG A 9 3.46 -20.17 -6.42
C ARG A 9 2.59 -19.50 -5.35
N VAL A 10 3.02 -19.64 -4.10
CA VAL A 10 2.41 -19.00 -2.93
C VAL A 10 2.55 -17.48 -2.96
N GLY A 11 3.75 -16.96 -3.29
CA GLY A 11 3.98 -15.52 -3.46
C GLY A 11 3.13 -14.92 -4.58
N VAL A 12 2.96 -15.65 -5.69
CA VAL A 12 2.07 -15.26 -6.78
C VAL A 12 0.61 -15.19 -6.33
N GLY A 13 0.14 -16.14 -5.52
CA GLY A 13 -1.22 -16.13 -4.96
C GLY A 13 -1.49 -14.88 -4.11
N LEU A 14 -0.56 -14.54 -3.21
CA LEU A 14 -0.64 -13.33 -2.39
C LEU A 14 -0.64 -12.06 -3.27
N ALA A 15 0.23 -12.02 -4.29
CA ALA A 15 0.32 -10.89 -5.22
C ALA A 15 -0.97 -10.68 -6.04
N VAL A 16 -1.62 -11.76 -6.50
CA VAL A 16 -2.89 -11.67 -7.23
C VAL A 16 -4.02 -11.17 -6.33
N VAL A 17 -4.15 -11.71 -5.12
CA VAL A 17 -5.15 -11.26 -4.15
C VAL A 17 -4.93 -9.78 -3.81
N ALA A 18 -3.68 -9.39 -3.59
CA ALA A 18 -3.32 -8.01 -3.32
C ALA A 18 -3.61 -7.09 -4.51
N ALA A 19 -3.30 -7.51 -5.74
CA ALA A 19 -3.57 -6.73 -6.95
C ALA A 19 -5.07 -6.47 -7.14
N VAL A 20 -5.92 -7.48 -6.93
CA VAL A 20 -7.39 -7.33 -6.99
C VAL A 20 -7.89 -6.37 -5.91
N TRP A 21 -7.37 -6.49 -4.69
CA TRP A 21 -7.74 -5.60 -3.58
C TRP A 21 -7.30 -4.14 -3.83
N LEU A 22 -6.05 -3.92 -4.24
CA LEU A 22 -5.50 -2.61 -4.58
C LEU A 22 -6.25 -1.98 -5.77
N ALA A 23 -6.57 -2.75 -6.81
CA ALA A 23 -7.37 -2.27 -7.94
C ALA A 23 -8.78 -1.86 -7.49
N THR A 24 -9.41 -2.63 -6.63
CA THR A 24 -10.74 -2.31 -6.09
C THR A 24 -10.69 -1.00 -5.28
N LEU A 25 -9.67 -0.84 -4.43
CA LEU A 25 -9.48 0.38 -3.64
C LEU A 25 -9.19 1.60 -4.52
N SER A 26 -8.34 1.48 -5.54
CA SER A 26 -8.09 2.55 -6.52
C SER A 26 -9.36 2.97 -7.26
N VAL A 27 -10.22 2.02 -7.66
CA VAL A 27 -11.50 2.34 -8.32
C VAL A 27 -12.43 3.08 -7.36
N PHE A 28 -12.49 2.71 -6.09
CA PHE A 28 -13.28 3.42 -5.09
C PHE A 28 -12.73 4.81 -4.78
N ASP A 29 -11.41 4.96 -4.70
CA ASP A 29 -10.73 6.23 -4.47
C ASP A 29 -11.02 7.21 -5.61
N LEU A 30 -10.87 6.76 -6.87
CA LEU A 30 -11.17 7.55 -8.07
C LEU A 30 -12.66 7.91 -8.20
N ARG A 31 -13.58 7.00 -7.84
CA ARG A 31 -15.03 7.22 -8.04
C ARG A 31 -15.69 8.00 -6.91
N ARG A 32 -15.21 7.88 -5.67
CA ARG A 32 -15.89 8.45 -4.50
C ARG A 32 -15.06 9.43 -3.70
N ARG A 33 -13.76 9.61 -4.02
CA ARG A 33 -12.79 10.45 -3.27
C ARG A 33 -12.82 10.21 -1.75
N ARG A 34 -13.26 9.01 -1.35
CA ARG A 34 -13.39 8.56 0.04
C ARG A 34 -13.18 7.05 0.08
N LEU A 35 -12.06 6.64 0.65
CA LEU A 35 -11.74 5.25 0.92
C LEU A 35 -12.72 4.67 1.97
N PRO A 36 -13.56 3.67 1.62
CA PRO A 36 -14.46 3.07 2.58
C PRO A 36 -13.68 2.22 3.59
N ASN A 37 -13.74 2.62 4.87
CA ASN A 37 -13.13 1.89 6.00
C ASN A 37 -13.51 0.40 6.06
N TRP A 38 -14.69 0.06 5.55
CA TRP A 38 -15.22 -1.29 5.51
C TRP A 38 -14.49 -2.20 4.52
N LEU A 39 -13.66 -1.66 3.61
CA LEU A 39 -12.91 -2.45 2.64
C LEU A 39 -11.40 -2.46 2.92
N THR A 40 -10.89 -1.41 3.56
CA THR A 40 -9.46 -1.29 3.86
C THR A 40 -9.02 -2.18 5.02
N LEU A 41 -9.78 -2.22 6.12
CA LEU A 41 -9.44 -3.05 7.26
C LEU A 41 -9.54 -4.56 6.97
N PRO A 42 -10.61 -5.08 6.33
CA PRO A 42 -10.71 -6.51 6.03
C PRO A 42 -9.63 -6.98 5.06
N GLY A 43 -9.29 -6.17 4.05
CA GLY A 43 -8.23 -6.52 3.10
C GLY A 43 -6.85 -6.56 3.74
N ALA A 44 -6.53 -5.62 4.64
CA ALA A 44 -5.30 -5.69 5.43
C ALA A 44 -5.26 -6.94 6.32
N THR A 45 -6.40 -7.33 6.90
CA THR A 45 -6.48 -8.57 7.71
C THR A 45 -6.28 -9.82 6.85
N VAL A 46 -6.87 -9.87 5.65
CA VAL A 46 -6.68 -10.97 4.70
C VAL A 46 -5.20 -11.08 4.29
N ILE A 47 -4.55 -9.96 3.96
CA ILE A 47 -3.11 -9.97 3.59
C ILE A 47 -2.26 -10.48 4.75
N LEU A 48 -2.49 -10.00 5.98
CA LEU A 48 -1.77 -10.48 7.16
C LEU A 48 -2.03 -11.96 7.46
N ALA A 49 -3.28 -12.41 7.35
CA ALA A 49 -3.65 -13.81 7.59
C ALA A 49 -3.00 -14.74 6.57
N VAL A 50 -3.04 -14.37 5.29
CA VAL A 50 -2.36 -15.12 4.23
C VAL A 50 -0.86 -15.07 4.47
N ALA A 51 -0.24 -13.91 4.70
CA ALA A 51 1.19 -13.79 5.01
C ALA A 51 1.64 -14.68 6.19
N ALA A 52 0.86 -14.69 7.28
CA ALA A 52 1.12 -15.52 8.45
C ALA A 52 1.03 -17.02 8.13
N SER A 53 0.02 -17.44 7.36
CA SER A 53 -0.12 -18.83 6.91
C SER A 53 1.04 -19.33 6.04
N LEU A 54 1.79 -18.39 5.45
CA LEU A 54 2.95 -18.66 4.59
C LEU A 54 4.30 -18.53 5.32
N GLY A 55 4.28 -18.32 6.63
CA GLY A 55 5.49 -18.15 7.45
C GLY A 55 6.11 -16.76 7.40
N HIS A 56 5.46 -15.79 6.76
CA HIS A 56 5.92 -14.40 6.62
C HIS A 56 5.15 -13.42 7.53
N GLY A 57 4.51 -13.92 8.59
CA GLY A 57 3.70 -13.10 9.50
C GLY A 57 4.47 -11.98 10.20
N LEU A 58 5.67 -12.28 10.72
CA LEU A 58 6.51 -11.27 11.39
C LEU A 58 6.99 -10.16 10.43
N PRO A 59 7.55 -10.46 9.23
CA PRO A 59 7.86 -9.46 8.22
C PRO A 59 6.65 -8.63 7.77
N ALA A 60 5.48 -9.26 7.63
CA ALA A 60 4.25 -8.56 7.27
C ALA A 60 3.81 -7.60 8.38
N LEU A 61 3.79 -8.07 9.63
CA LEU A 61 3.44 -7.25 10.80
C LEU A 61 4.38 -6.06 10.96
N SER A 62 5.69 -6.26 10.82
CA SER A 62 6.66 -5.18 10.94
C SER A 62 6.49 -4.16 9.80
N GLY A 63 6.30 -4.63 8.56
CA GLY A 63 6.04 -3.75 7.42
C GLY A 63 4.75 -2.95 7.58
N ALA A 64 3.68 -3.60 8.03
CA ALA A 64 2.39 -2.96 8.33
C ALA A 64 2.55 -1.88 9.40
N ALA A 65 3.26 -2.19 10.48
CA ALA A 65 3.49 -1.25 11.58
C ALA A 65 4.32 -0.03 11.13
N VAL A 66 5.41 -0.25 10.40
CA VAL A 66 6.29 0.84 9.91
C VAL A 66 5.51 1.81 9.02
N LEU A 67 4.83 1.29 8.00
CA LEU A 67 4.08 2.13 7.05
C LEU A 67 2.89 2.82 7.73
N PHE A 68 2.19 2.13 8.63
CA PHE A 68 1.12 2.73 9.42
C PHE A 68 1.60 3.89 10.30
N VAL A 69 2.71 3.71 11.03
CA VAL A 69 3.25 4.76 11.91
C VAL A 69 3.70 5.98 11.11
N ILE A 70 4.36 5.79 9.96
CA ILE A 70 4.77 6.88 9.09
C ILE A 70 3.54 7.66 8.59
N TYR A 71 2.54 6.96 8.04
CA TYR A 71 1.35 7.61 7.51
C TYR A 71 0.50 8.24 8.60
N LEU A 72 0.41 7.63 9.78
CA LEU A 72 -0.26 8.21 10.94
C LEU A 72 0.44 9.50 11.40
N ALA A 73 1.77 9.52 11.47
CA ALA A 73 2.51 10.71 11.82
C ALA A 73 2.26 11.85 10.83
N VAL A 74 2.27 11.56 9.52
CA VAL A 74 1.93 12.54 8.47
C VAL A 74 0.48 13.01 8.61
N HIS A 75 -0.47 12.12 8.88
CA HIS A 75 -1.88 12.48 9.10
C HIS A 75 -2.06 13.40 10.32
N LEU A 76 -1.33 13.17 11.40
CA LEU A 76 -1.41 13.99 12.61
C LEU A 76 -0.75 15.36 12.42
N LEU A 77 0.35 15.43 11.66
CA LEU A 77 1.05 16.69 11.36
C LEU A 77 0.35 17.51 10.28
N ALA A 78 -0.25 16.85 9.30
CA ALA A 78 -0.87 17.45 8.12
C ALA A 78 -2.18 16.73 7.73
N PRO A 79 -3.24 16.83 8.56
CA PRO A 79 -4.51 16.12 8.33
C PRO A 79 -5.24 16.59 7.07
N ALA A 80 -4.94 17.80 6.58
CA ALA A 80 -5.43 18.31 5.31
C ALA A 80 -4.72 17.69 4.08
N ALA A 81 -3.50 17.18 4.27
CA ALA A 81 -2.69 16.60 3.20
C ALA A 81 -2.93 15.09 3.03
N LEU A 82 -3.18 14.38 4.13
CA LEU A 82 -3.33 12.92 4.13
C LEU A 82 -4.60 12.52 4.88
N GLY A 83 -5.45 11.69 4.28
CA GLY A 83 -6.71 11.28 4.87
C GLY A 83 -6.55 10.10 5.83
N ALA A 84 -7.49 9.95 6.77
CA ALA A 84 -7.55 8.79 7.66
C ALA A 84 -7.73 7.45 6.91
N GLY A 85 -8.20 7.50 5.65
CA GLY A 85 -8.27 6.33 4.76
C GLY A 85 -6.89 5.85 4.31
N ASP A 86 -5.97 6.77 4.00
CA ASP A 86 -4.61 6.47 3.55
C ASP A 86 -3.79 5.81 4.65
N VAL A 87 -3.98 6.24 5.90
CA VAL A 87 -3.35 5.61 7.07
C VAL A 87 -3.76 4.14 7.20
N LYS A 88 -5.03 3.80 6.92
CA LYS A 88 -5.52 2.42 6.97
C LYS A 88 -5.06 1.60 5.76
N LEU A 89 -4.95 2.23 4.60
CA LEU A 89 -4.36 1.61 3.42
C LEU A 89 -2.89 1.21 3.69
N ALA A 90 -2.14 2.07 4.39
CA ALA A 90 -0.76 1.83 4.75
C ALA A 90 -0.55 0.57 5.59
N LEU A 91 -1.52 0.14 6.41
CA LEU A 91 -1.47 -1.15 7.11
C LEU A 91 -1.38 -2.32 6.13
N GLY A 92 -2.27 -2.38 5.14
CA GLY A 92 -2.29 -3.50 4.19
C GLY A 92 -1.17 -3.43 3.16
N VAL A 93 -0.79 -2.22 2.71
CA VAL A 93 0.36 -2.03 1.82
C VAL A 93 1.67 -2.38 2.53
N GLY A 94 1.81 -1.99 3.80
CA GLY A 94 2.96 -2.37 4.63
C GLY A 94 3.00 -3.86 4.91
N ALA A 95 1.87 -4.49 5.19
CA ALA A 95 1.78 -5.93 5.33
C ALA A 95 2.25 -6.65 4.06
N LEU A 96 1.74 -6.21 2.91
CA LEU A 96 2.08 -6.78 1.61
C LEU A 96 3.57 -6.62 1.32
N THR A 97 4.07 -5.40 1.31
CA THR A 97 5.45 -5.12 0.93
C THR A 97 6.46 -5.71 1.93
N GLY A 98 6.12 -5.72 3.23
CA GLY A 98 6.88 -6.40 4.27
C GLY A 98 7.02 -7.91 4.06
N THR A 99 6.03 -8.59 3.45
CA THR A 99 6.19 -10.02 3.09
C THR A 99 7.26 -10.28 2.04
N PHE A 100 7.43 -9.37 1.09
CA PHE A 100 8.39 -9.52 -0.02
C PHE A 100 9.79 -9.01 0.34
N GLY A 101 9.92 -8.19 1.39
CA GLY A 101 11.20 -7.76 1.97
C GLY A 101 11.29 -6.26 2.22
N LEU A 102 12.34 -5.85 2.94
CA LEU A 102 12.57 -4.44 3.27
C LEU A 102 12.79 -3.57 2.01
N ASP A 103 13.46 -4.10 0.99
CA ASP A 103 13.70 -3.36 -0.27
C ASP A 103 12.38 -3.00 -0.96
N VAL A 104 11.41 -3.92 -0.94
CA VAL A 104 10.07 -3.73 -1.52
C VAL A 104 9.25 -2.73 -0.73
N LEU A 105 9.36 -2.78 0.61
CA LEU A 105 8.73 -1.83 1.51
C LEU A 105 9.26 -0.41 1.30
N VAL A 106 10.57 -0.25 1.22
CA VAL A 106 11.22 1.05 0.97
C VAL A 106 10.86 1.57 -0.42
N LEU A 107 10.91 0.74 -1.45
CA LEU A 107 10.56 1.14 -2.82
C LEU A 107 9.09 1.58 -2.93
N ALA A 108 8.18 0.86 -2.29
CA ALA A 108 6.76 1.21 -2.27
C ALA A 108 6.49 2.51 -1.48
N ALA A 109 7.17 2.71 -0.35
CA ALA A 109 7.03 3.92 0.45
C ALA A 109 7.57 5.15 -0.30
N LEU A 110 8.76 5.03 -0.91
CA LEU A 110 9.38 6.10 -1.70
C LEU A 110 8.57 6.42 -2.95
N GLY A 111 8.12 5.40 -3.69
CA GLY A 111 7.31 5.60 -4.90
C GLY A 111 5.98 6.27 -4.58
N ALA A 112 5.30 5.86 -3.50
CA ALA A 112 4.08 6.51 -3.04
C ALA A 112 4.33 7.99 -2.67
N ALA A 113 5.39 8.27 -1.90
CA ALA A 113 5.74 9.64 -1.51
C ALA A 113 6.09 10.54 -2.71
N LEU A 114 6.86 10.01 -3.68
CA LEU A 114 7.22 10.74 -4.89
C LEU A 114 5.99 11.02 -5.76
N CYS A 115 5.14 10.02 -6.01
CA CYS A 115 3.93 10.20 -6.80
C CYS A 115 2.97 11.21 -6.15
N SER A 116 2.75 11.12 -4.84
CA SER A 116 1.91 12.07 -4.11
C SER A 116 2.50 13.48 -4.09
N GLY A 117 3.82 13.61 -3.93
CA GLY A 117 4.54 14.90 -3.95
C GLY A 117 4.51 15.58 -5.32
N VAL A 118 4.71 14.82 -6.41
CA VAL A 118 4.61 15.34 -7.79
C VAL A 118 3.19 15.84 -8.07
N TRP A 119 2.17 15.06 -7.69
CA TRP A 119 0.78 15.43 -7.93
C TRP A 119 0.37 16.65 -7.10
N ALA A 120 0.78 16.72 -5.83
CA ALA A 120 0.60 17.89 -4.99
C ALA A 120 1.29 19.13 -5.59
N GLY A 121 2.53 18.99 -6.08
CA GLY A 121 3.24 20.05 -6.78
C GLY A 121 2.50 20.54 -8.02
N VAL A 122 1.99 19.63 -8.86
CA VAL A 122 1.20 19.98 -10.06
C VAL A 122 -0.10 20.68 -9.70
N VAL A 123 -0.84 20.22 -8.71
CA VAL A 123 -2.09 20.85 -8.24
C VAL A 123 -1.82 22.26 -7.71
N THR A 124 -0.77 22.41 -6.89
CA THR A 124 -0.37 23.71 -6.33
C THR A 124 0.07 24.69 -7.43
N LEU A 125 0.83 24.20 -8.42
CA LEU A 125 1.26 24.99 -9.58
C LEU A 125 0.11 25.35 -10.53
N ARG A 126 -0.97 24.55 -10.56
CA ARG A 126 -2.14 24.77 -11.42
C ARG A 126 -3.28 25.53 -10.76
N GLN A 127 -3.16 25.90 -9.47
CA GLN A 127 -4.26 26.47 -8.66
C GLN A 127 -5.59 25.70 -8.82
N ALA A 128 -5.51 24.38 -8.99
CA ALA A 128 -6.70 23.56 -9.15
C ALA A 128 -7.26 23.22 -7.77
N ASP A 129 -8.57 23.35 -7.55
CA ASP A 129 -9.28 22.91 -6.33
C ASP A 129 -9.34 21.36 -6.18
N ASP A 130 -8.42 20.65 -6.83
CA ASP A 130 -8.50 19.20 -6.97
C ASP A 130 -7.69 18.47 -5.89
N THR A 131 -8.38 17.73 -5.04
CA THR A 131 -7.78 16.89 -3.98
C THR A 131 -6.89 15.80 -4.58
N VAL A 132 -5.62 15.73 -4.15
CA VAL A 132 -4.65 14.73 -4.61
C VAL A 132 -5.09 13.31 -4.18
N PRO A 133 -5.37 12.37 -5.10
CA PRO A 133 -5.75 11.00 -4.75
C PRO A 133 -4.53 10.20 -4.28
N HIS A 134 -4.21 10.30 -2.99
CA HIS A 134 -3.08 9.61 -2.34
C HIS A 134 -3.27 8.08 -2.29
N GLY A 135 -4.51 7.59 -2.32
CA GLY A 135 -4.80 6.16 -2.33
C GLY A 135 -4.33 5.48 -3.63
N VAL A 136 -4.55 6.12 -4.77
CA VAL A 136 -4.12 5.60 -6.09
C VAL A 136 -2.60 5.54 -6.19
N SER A 137 -1.87 6.57 -5.74
CA SER A 137 -0.41 6.58 -5.79
C SER A 137 0.21 5.48 -4.93
N MET A 138 -0.33 5.25 -3.72
CA MET A 138 0.06 4.12 -2.87
C MET A 138 -0.18 2.78 -3.54
N CYS A 139 -1.37 2.57 -4.14
CA CYS A 139 -1.72 1.30 -4.77
C CYS A 139 -0.82 0.98 -5.97
N VAL A 140 -0.57 1.97 -6.83
CA VAL A 140 0.29 1.82 -8.01
C VAL A 140 1.73 1.52 -7.60
N SER A 141 2.25 2.24 -6.60
CA SER A 141 3.61 2.03 -6.13
C SER A 141 3.80 0.66 -5.48
N ALA A 142 2.83 0.22 -4.66
CA ALA A 142 2.85 -1.11 -4.05
C ALA A 142 2.80 -2.22 -5.11
N ALA A 143 1.93 -2.09 -6.12
CA ALA A 143 1.82 -3.06 -7.20
C ALA A 143 3.12 -3.16 -8.03
N ALA A 144 3.74 -2.02 -8.36
CA ALA A 144 4.99 -1.97 -9.11
C ALA A 144 6.16 -2.60 -8.32
N ALA A 145 6.28 -2.29 -7.03
CA ALA A 145 7.34 -2.84 -6.18
C ALA A 145 7.22 -4.36 -6.02
N VAL A 146 6.00 -4.88 -5.84
CA VAL A 146 5.74 -6.33 -5.77
C VAL A 146 6.02 -7.00 -7.12
N ALA A 147 5.63 -6.38 -8.24
CA ALA A 147 5.91 -6.92 -9.56
C ALA A 147 7.42 -7.05 -9.84
N LEU A 148 8.21 -6.03 -9.46
CA LEU A 148 9.67 -6.06 -9.59
C LEU A 148 10.33 -7.12 -8.71
N ALA A 149 9.76 -7.42 -7.54
CA ALA A 149 10.27 -8.46 -6.65
C ALA A 149 9.97 -9.89 -7.15
N MET A 150 9.04 -10.05 -8.09
CA MET A 150 8.64 -11.33 -8.67
C MET A 150 9.29 -11.65 -10.03
N GLY A 151 9.87 -10.66 -10.69
CA GLY A 151 10.65 -10.82 -11.94
C GLY A 151 12.08 -11.30 -11.67
#